data_AF-A0AAD5VD56-F1
#
_entry.id   AF-A0AAD5VD56-F1
#
_cell.length_a   1.000
_cell.length_b   1.000
_cell.length_c   1.000
_cell.angle_alpha   90.00
_cell.angle_beta   90.00
_cell.angle_gamma   90.00
#
_symmetry.space_group_name_H-M   'P 1'
#
loop_
_entity.id
_entity.type
_entity.pdbx_description
1 polymer ?
#
loop_
_entity_poly.entity_id
_entity_poly.type
_entity_poly.pdbx_seq_one_letter_code
_entity_poly.pdbx_strand_id
1 'polypeptide(L)'
;MAFKGLLSLLAVAVTLQVAKGAIIRKAVCPDGNTVNNAACCVLFPILEDIQESLFDGGECGEEVHESLRLTFHDAIGFSPSLNARGTFGGGGADGSISTFSEIETVFHANGGIDDIVEVQKPFVAKHNISAGDFIQFAGAVGVSNCVGAPRLEFLFGRPPAVAPSPDKLIPEPFDTVDDILVRFADAGFSPEEVVALLASHTVAASDHVDPSIPGTPFDSTPSKFDSQFFVETQLRGTIFPGTGGNQGEVESPLHGEIRLQSDHTLARDSRTACEWQSFVNNQAKLQNAFKASMAKLAVLGQNVDDLVDCSDVIPIPKPLNEAATFPAGLTHNDVEQACATTPFPTLATDPGPVTSVAPVPPS
;
A
#
# COMPACT_ATOMS: atom_id res chain seq x y z
N MET A 1 39.56 63.16 20.75
CA MET A 1 40.08 62.00 19.99
C MET A 1 40.03 60.80 20.92
N ALA A 2 38.88 60.14 21.05
CA ALA A 2 38.41 59.00 20.25
C ALA A 2 39.34 57.77 20.36
N PHE A 3 38.83 56.72 21.04
CA PHE A 3 38.95 55.25 20.81
C PHE A 3 38.82 54.54 22.18
N LYS A 4 37.62 54.05 22.52
CA LYS A 4 37.08 52.69 22.24
C LYS A 4 37.84 51.58 22.96
N GLY A 5 37.18 50.99 23.96
CA GLY A 5 37.56 49.74 24.62
C GLY A 5 36.34 49.17 25.33
N LEU A 6 35.42 48.61 24.56
CA LEU A 6 34.20 47.94 25.00
C LEU A 6 34.58 46.60 25.66
N LEU A 7 34.22 46.37 26.92
CA LEU A 7 34.21 45.04 27.53
C LEU A 7 32.76 44.64 27.79
N SER A 8 32.22 43.89 26.83
CA SER A 8 30.90 43.27 26.89
C SER A 8 31.00 42.01 27.75
N LEU A 9 30.35 42.02 28.92
CA LEU A 9 30.08 40.82 29.72
C LEU A 9 29.00 40.01 28.98
N LEU A 10 29.39 38.91 28.33
CA LEU A 10 28.44 37.89 27.88
C LEU A 10 27.98 37.09 29.10
N ALA A 11 26.74 37.30 29.53
CA ALA A 11 26.03 36.36 30.38
C ALA A 11 25.46 35.24 29.51
N VAL A 12 26.06 34.05 29.56
CA VAL A 12 25.50 32.85 28.93
C VAL A 12 24.40 32.33 29.85
N ALA A 13 23.14 32.68 29.54
CA ALA A 13 21.99 32.04 30.14
C ALA A 13 21.75 30.70 29.44
N VAL A 14 22.20 29.60 30.05
CA VAL A 14 21.80 28.25 29.65
C VAL A 14 20.36 28.03 30.10
N THR A 15 19.41 28.21 29.20
CA THR A 15 18.03 27.74 29.40
C THR A 15 18.01 26.23 29.20
N LEU A 16 18.05 25.47 30.29
CA LEU A 16 17.66 24.06 30.30
C LEU A 16 16.16 24.00 29.99
N GLN A 17 15.80 23.78 28.73
CA GLN A 17 14.47 23.30 28.40
C GLN A 17 14.35 21.87 28.92
N VAL A 18 13.78 21.71 30.11
CA VAL A 18 13.27 20.42 30.56
C VAL A 18 12.10 20.09 29.63
N ALA A 19 12.37 19.29 28.60
CA ALA A 19 11.31 18.64 27.84
C ALA A 19 10.49 17.82 28.83
N LYS A 20 9.26 18.27 29.12
CA LYS A 20 8.25 17.43 29.76
C LYS A 20 7.88 16.35 28.74
N GLY A 21 8.70 15.31 28.64
CA GLY A 21 8.25 14.07 28.03
C GLY A 21 7.04 13.62 28.84
N ALA A 22 5.86 13.71 28.25
CA ALA A 22 4.68 13.09 28.85
C ALA A 22 5.03 11.62 29.04
N ILE A 23 5.05 11.16 30.29
CA ILE A 23 5.14 9.74 30.58
C ILE A 23 3.85 9.14 30.03
N ILE A 24 3.88 8.63 28.80
CA ILE A 24 2.79 7.83 28.25
C ILE A 24 2.69 6.61 29.17
N ARG A 25 1.66 6.60 30.02
CA ARG A 25 1.38 5.44 30.86
C ARG A 25 0.90 4.34 29.95
N LYS A 26 1.79 3.40 29.61
CA LYS A 26 1.41 2.18 28.91
C LYS A 26 0.35 1.43 29.70
N ALA A 27 -0.67 0.94 29.02
CA ALA A 27 -1.66 0.01 29.55
C ALA A 27 -1.16 -1.44 29.36
N VAL A 28 -1.56 -2.32 30.26
CA VAL A 28 -1.33 -3.76 30.15
C VAL A 28 -2.66 -4.42 29.80
N CYS A 29 -2.68 -5.15 28.70
CA CYS A 29 -3.84 -5.87 28.19
C CYS A 29 -4.07 -7.18 28.98
N PRO A 30 -5.26 -7.79 28.89
CA PRO A 30 -5.59 -9.01 29.65
C PRO A 30 -4.66 -10.21 29.37
N ASP A 31 -4.08 -10.25 28.17
CA ASP A 31 -3.13 -11.25 27.68
C ASP A 31 -1.67 -10.97 28.12
N GLY A 32 -1.42 -9.83 28.77
CA GLY A 32 -0.09 -9.39 29.20
C GLY A 32 0.65 -8.50 28.20
N ASN A 33 0.12 -8.26 27.00
CA ASN A 33 0.70 -7.32 26.05
C ASN A 33 0.62 -5.87 26.60
N THR A 34 1.53 -5.01 26.15
CA THR A 34 1.55 -3.58 26.57
C THR A 34 1.29 -2.66 25.40
N VAL A 35 0.35 -1.74 25.58
CA VAL A 35 -0.06 -0.76 24.56
C VAL A 35 0.00 0.67 25.09
N ASN A 36 0.09 1.64 24.20
CA ASN A 36 0.09 3.06 24.51
C ASN A 36 -1.30 3.55 24.94
N ASN A 37 -2.38 2.92 24.46
CA ASN A 37 -3.75 3.20 24.84
C ASN A 37 -4.54 1.91 25.11
N ALA A 38 -5.22 1.83 26.25
CA ALA A 38 -5.98 0.64 26.66
C ALA A 38 -7.10 0.24 25.69
N ALA A 39 -7.61 1.18 24.87
CA ALA A 39 -8.59 0.87 23.82
C ALA A 39 -8.05 -0.13 22.78
N CYS A 40 -6.74 -0.16 22.56
CA CYS A 40 -6.09 -1.05 21.59
C CYS A 40 -6.06 -2.52 22.04
N CYS A 41 -6.30 -2.81 23.32
CA CYS A 41 -6.25 -4.19 23.83
C CYS A 41 -7.29 -5.12 23.18
N VAL A 42 -8.39 -4.56 22.66
CA VAL A 42 -9.41 -5.35 21.94
C VAL A 42 -8.90 -5.95 20.63
N LEU A 43 -7.79 -5.41 20.10
CA LEU A 43 -7.26 -5.80 18.79
C LEU A 43 -6.37 -7.05 18.85
N PHE A 44 -5.81 -7.42 20.01
CA PHE A 44 -4.96 -8.62 20.11
C PHE A 44 -5.73 -9.93 19.83
N PRO A 45 -6.94 -10.15 20.38
CA PRO A 45 -7.75 -11.31 19.98
C PRO A 45 -8.11 -11.33 18.50
N ILE A 46 -8.28 -10.15 17.87
CA ILE A 46 -8.54 -10.04 16.43
C ILE A 46 -7.28 -10.41 15.65
N LEU A 47 -6.12 -9.88 16.06
CA LEU A 47 -4.82 -10.19 15.47
C LEU A 47 -4.54 -11.70 15.47
N GLU A 48 -4.73 -12.36 16.62
CA GLU A 48 -4.53 -13.81 16.75
C GLU A 48 -5.45 -14.58 15.81
N ASP A 49 -6.74 -14.21 15.77
CA ASP A 49 -7.75 -14.88 14.96
C ASP A 49 -7.49 -14.72 13.45
N ILE A 50 -7.16 -13.52 12.98
CA ILE A 50 -6.88 -13.28 11.55
C ILE A 50 -5.53 -13.86 11.13
N GLN A 51 -4.50 -13.85 12.01
CA GLN A 51 -3.25 -14.51 11.69
C GLN A 51 -3.44 -16.03 11.55
N GLU A 52 -4.23 -16.66 12.42
CA GLU A 52 -4.47 -18.11 12.37
C GLU A 52 -5.42 -18.50 11.23
N SER A 53 -6.52 -17.78 11.05
CA SER A 53 -7.66 -18.24 10.22
C SER A 53 -7.85 -17.48 8.91
N LEU A 54 -7.38 -16.24 8.80
CA LEU A 54 -7.47 -15.45 7.56
C LEU A 54 -6.16 -15.51 6.76
N PHE A 55 -5.02 -15.52 7.44
CA PHE A 55 -3.69 -15.48 6.81
C PHE A 55 -2.90 -16.78 6.99
N ASP A 56 -3.57 -17.92 7.15
CA ASP A 56 -2.96 -19.26 7.20
C ASP A 56 -1.74 -19.43 8.11
N GLY A 57 -1.77 -18.82 9.29
CA GLY A 57 -0.63 -18.81 10.23
C GLY A 57 0.37 -17.67 9.99
N GLY A 58 -0.07 -16.58 9.36
CA GLY A 58 0.72 -15.38 9.13
C GLY A 58 1.55 -15.42 7.85
N GLU A 59 1.01 -16.02 6.79
CA GLU A 59 1.59 -15.99 5.45
C GLU A 59 1.36 -14.62 4.77
N CYS A 60 2.21 -14.30 3.79
CA CYS A 60 1.99 -13.20 2.85
C CYS A 60 1.60 -13.86 1.51
N GLY A 61 0.33 -14.26 1.44
CA GLY A 61 -0.31 -14.93 0.31
C GLY A 61 -1.59 -14.21 -0.10
N GLU A 62 -2.52 -14.94 -0.70
CA GLU A 62 -3.70 -14.37 -1.38
C GLU A 62 -4.51 -13.42 -0.48
N GLU A 63 -4.97 -13.86 0.69
CA GLU A 63 -5.77 -12.99 1.57
C GLU A 63 -5.03 -11.74 2.02
N VAL A 64 -3.70 -11.78 2.14
CA VAL A 64 -2.91 -10.59 2.45
C VAL A 64 -2.93 -9.62 1.29
N HIS A 65 -2.76 -10.11 0.06
CA HIS A 65 -2.79 -9.30 -1.16
C HIS A 65 -4.17 -8.67 -1.34
N GLU A 66 -5.23 -9.47 -1.22
CA GLU A 66 -6.61 -9.00 -1.31
C GLU A 66 -6.97 -8.03 -0.19
N SER A 67 -6.54 -8.30 1.06
CA SER A 67 -6.78 -7.40 2.19
C SER A 67 -6.08 -6.06 2.00
N LEU A 68 -4.86 -6.06 1.45
CA LEU A 68 -4.15 -4.83 1.11
C LEU A 68 -4.88 -4.08 -0.01
N ARG A 69 -5.30 -4.76 -1.07
CA ARG A 69 -6.09 -4.16 -2.16
C ARG A 69 -7.39 -3.55 -1.60
N LEU A 70 -8.09 -4.26 -0.73
CA LEU A 70 -9.34 -3.81 -0.11
C LEU A 70 -9.17 -2.48 0.65
N THR A 71 -8.02 -2.25 1.30
CA THR A 71 -7.76 -0.96 1.97
C THR A 71 -7.83 0.23 1.01
N PHE A 72 -7.34 0.06 -0.23
CA PHE A 72 -7.39 1.10 -1.26
C PHE A 72 -8.80 1.27 -1.82
N HIS A 73 -9.47 0.16 -2.14
CA HIS A 73 -10.81 0.18 -2.73
C HIS A 73 -11.87 0.76 -1.79
N ASP A 74 -11.73 0.56 -0.47
CA ASP A 74 -12.52 1.28 0.54
C ASP A 74 -12.13 2.77 0.57
N ALA A 75 -10.86 3.05 0.84
CA ALA A 75 -10.42 4.39 1.18
C ALA A 75 -10.49 5.42 0.04
N ILE A 76 -10.19 5.02 -1.20
CA ILE A 76 -10.10 5.96 -2.33
C ILE A 76 -11.48 6.38 -2.86
N GLY A 77 -12.56 5.77 -2.35
CA GLY A 77 -13.95 6.20 -2.48
C GLY A 77 -14.23 7.53 -1.76
N PHE A 78 -13.45 8.56 -2.07
CA PHE A 78 -13.46 9.87 -1.42
C PHE A 78 -13.14 10.99 -2.42
N SER A 79 -14.10 11.90 -2.60
CA SER A 79 -14.03 13.00 -3.56
C SER A 79 -14.48 14.33 -2.95
N PRO A 80 -13.52 15.14 -2.47
CA PRO A 80 -13.75 16.53 -2.11
C PRO A 80 -14.39 17.36 -3.23
N SER A 81 -14.03 17.12 -4.51
CA SER A 81 -14.62 17.85 -5.64
C SER A 81 -16.09 17.52 -5.89
N LEU A 82 -16.56 16.31 -5.62
CA LEU A 82 -17.99 15.98 -5.62
C LEU A 82 -18.71 16.70 -4.48
N ASN A 83 -18.15 16.62 -3.26
CA ASN A 83 -18.70 17.28 -2.08
C ASN A 83 -18.84 18.80 -2.28
N ALA A 84 -17.82 19.44 -2.86
CA ALA A 84 -17.84 20.87 -3.18
C ALA A 84 -18.93 21.27 -4.19
N ARG A 85 -19.40 20.32 -5.01
CA ARG A 85 -20.52 20.50 -5.96
C ARG A 85 -21.88 20.10 -5.37
N GLY A 86 -21.94 19.78 -4.09
CA GLY A 86 -23.18 19.38 -3.41
C GLY A 86 -23.64 17.96 -3.75
N THR A 87 -22.75 17.11 -4.25
CA THR A 87 -23.00 15.68 -4.47
C THR A 87 -22.17 14.88 -3.46
N PHE A 88 -22.72 13.80 -2.91
CA PHE A 88 -21.96 12.95 -1.99
C PHE A 88 -20.73 12.38 -2.73
N GLY A 89 -19.54 12.61 -2.17
CA GLY A 89 -18.27 12.21 -2.74
C GLY A 89 -17.70 10.91 -2.17
N GLY A 90 -18.45 10.15 -1.39
CA GLY A 90 -17.95 8.98 -0.67
C GLY A 90 -17.31 9.32 0.68
N GLY A 91 -17.28 8.32 1.57
CA GLY A 91 -16.85 8.45 2.97
C GLY A 91 -15.36 8.16 3.20
N GLY A 92 -14.63 7.69 2.19
CA GLY A 92 -13.23 7.30 2.32
C GLY A 92 -13.07 6.00 3.08
N ALA A 93 -12.09 5.93 3.99
CA ALA A 93 -11.79 4.72 4.76
C ALA A 93 -12.83 4.53 5.87
N ASP A 94 -14.07 4.16 5.52
CA ASP A 94 -15.21 4.03 6.43
C ASP A 94 -15.84 2.63 6.44
N GLY A 95 -15.34 1.70 5.62
CA GLY A 95 -15.89 0.35 5.47
C GLY A 95 -17.17 0.29 4.65
N SER A 96 -17.45 1.29 3.80
CA SER A 96 -18.62 1.30 2.93
C SER A 96 -18.62 0.12 1.98
N ILE A 97 -17.46 -0.28 1.45
CA ILE A 97 -17.35 -1.40 0.51
C ILE A 97 -17.78 -2.74 1.11
N SER A 98 -17.63 -2.91 2.43
CA SER A 98 -18.11 -4.10 3.16
C SER A 98 -19.57 -3.93 3.60
N THR A 99 -19.94 -2.75 4.09
CA THR A 99 -21.28 -2.45 4.63
C THR A 99 -22.35 -2.42 3.52
N PHE A 100 -21.99 -1.91 2.35
CA PHE A 100 -22.83 -1.78 1.16
C PHE A 100 -22.28 -2.62 0.01
N SER A 101 -21.76 -3.81 0.30
CA SER A 101 -21.09 -4.66 -0.68
C SER A 101 -21.98 -4.98 -1.90
N GLU A 102 -23.28 -5.18 -1.71
CA GLU A 102 -24.24 -5.42 -2.80
C GLU A 102 -24.30 -4.28 -3.84
N ILE A 103 -23.80 -3.08 -3.49
CA ILE A 103 -23.73 -1.91 -4.36
C ILE A 103 -22.30 -1.69 -4.87
N GLU A 104 -21.32 -1.72 -3.97
CA GLU A 104 -19.96 -1.31 -4.33
C GLU A 104 -19.17 -2.40 -5.05
N THR A 105 -19.32 -3.67 -4.68
CA THR A 105 -18.52 -4.75 -5.30
C THR A 105 -18.98 -5.08 -6.72
N VAL A 106 -20.14 -4.58 -7.15
CA VAL A 106 -20.62 -4.71 -8.54
C VAL A 106 -20.10 -3.62 -9.48
N PHE A 107 -19.41 -2.60 -8.95
CA PHE A 107 -18.71 -1.62 -9.80
C PHE A 107 -17.58 -2.31 -10.57
N HIS A 108 -17.39 -1.95 -11.83
CA HIS A 108 -16.41 -2.62 -12.70
C HIS A 108 -14.99 -2.58 -12.10
N ALA A 109 -14.58 -1.42 -11.58
CA ALA A 109 -13.28 -1.25 -10.94
C ALA A 109 -13.10 -2.07 -9.65
N ASN A 110 -14.18 -2.54 -9.03
CA ASN A 110 -14.15 -3.41 -7.84
C ASN A 110 -14.24 -4.91 -8.18
N GLY A 111 -14.10 -5.31 -9.45
CA GLY A 111 -14.10 -6.72 -9.83
C GLY A 111 -13.12 -7.55 -8.99
N GLY A 112 -13.61 -8.64 -8.40
CA GLY A 112 -12.86 -9.54 -7.53
C GLY A 112 -12.63 -9.06 -6.10
N ILE A 113 -13.24 -7.95 -5.67
CA ILE A 113 -13.18 -7.52 -4.26
C ILE A 113 -14.22 -8.24 -3.40
N ASP A 114 -15.27 -8.79 -4.00
CA ASP A 114 -16.36 -9.44 -3.26
C ASP A 114 -15.90 -10.65 -2.45
N ASP A 115 -14.98 -11.46 -2.98
CA ASP A 115 -14.47 -12.65 -2.29
C ASP A 115 -13.86 -12.28 -0.92
N ILE A 116 -12.86 -11.40 -0.89
CA ILE A 116 -12.24 -10.96 0.37
C ILE A 116 -13.21 -10.21 1.29
N VAL A 117 -14.17 -9.44 0.74
CA VAL A 117 -15.20 -8.77 1.55
C VAL A 117 -16.06 -9.79 2.29
N GLU A 118 -16.50 -10.84 1.62
CA GLU A 118 -17.31 -11.91 2.23
C GLU A 118 -16.51 -12.75 3.22
N VAL A 119 -15.21 -12.98 2.97
CA VAL A 119 -14.30 -13.66 3.91
C VAL A 119 -14.06 -12.83 5.18
N GLN A 120 -13.95 -11.50 5.08
CA GLN A 120 -13.69 -10.61 6.22
C GLN A 120 -14.95 -10.34 7.09
N LYS A 121 -16.15 -10.30 6.51
CA LYS A 121 -17.41 -9.97 7.22
C LYS A 121 -17.67 -10.79 8.50
N PRO A 122 -17.47 -12.13 8.52
CA PRO A 122 -17.62 -12.92 9.74
C PRO A 122 -16.72 -12.47 10.89
N PHE A 123 -15.50 -12.02 10.61
CA PHE A 123 -14.58 -11.50 11.64
C PHE A 123 -15.07 -10.16 12.19
N VAL A 124 -15.52 -9.25 11.32
CA VAL A 124 -16.15 -7.98 11.70
C VAL A 124 -17.31 -8.23 12.68
N ALA A 125 -18.20 -9.16 12.34
CA ALA A 125 -19.34 -9.53 13.17
C ALA A 125 -18.94 -10.22 14.49
N LYS A 126 -17.98 -11.17 14.43
CA LYS A 126 -17.49 -11.93 15.59
C LYS A 126 -16.85 -11.03 16.64
N HIS A 127 -16.07 -10.05 16.21
CA HIS A 127 -15.31 -9.17 17.09
C HIS A 127 -16.02 -7.83 17.39
N ASN A 128 -17.18 -7.57 16.77
CA ASN A 128 -17.94 -6.34 16.94
C ASN A 128 -17.08 -5.07 16.76
N ILE A 129 -16.27 -5.08 15.70
CA ILE A 129 -15.43 -3.99 15.24
C ILE A 129 -16.09 -3.32 14.03
N SER A 130 -15.83 -2.04 13.77
CA SER A 130 -16.36 -1.41 12.55
C SER A 130 -15.69 -2.01 11.31
N ALA A 131 -16.41 -2.04 10.19
CA ALA A 131 -15.86 -2.54 8.93
C ALA A 131 -14.62 -1.74 8.50
N GLY A 132 -14.66 -0.40 8.59
CA GLY A 132 -13.52 0.44 8.25
C GLY A 132 -12.29 0.17 9.11
N ASP A 133 -12.46 -0.04 10.43
CA ASP A 133 -11.33 -0.40 11.29
C ASP A 133 -10.77 -1.78 10.94
N PHE A 134 -11.64 -2.76 10.68
CA PHE A 134 -11.21 -4.11 10.35
C PHE A 134 -10.45 -4.17 9.03
N ILE A 135 -10.94 -3.51 7.96
CA ILE A 135 -10.27 -3.49 6.66
C ILE A 135 -8.84 -2.94 6.79
N GLN A 136 -8.70 -1.78 7.44
CA GLN A 136 -7.39 -1.15 7.61
C GLN A 136 -6.49 -1.94 8.56
N PHE A 137 -7.07 -2.63 9.55
CA PHE A 137 -6.32 -3.52 10.45
C PHE A 137 -5.82 -4.76 9.72
N ALA A 138 -6.68 -5.44 8.95
CA ALA A 138 -6.33 -6.62 8.17
C ALA A 138 -5.24 -6.29 7.14
N GLY A 139 -5.35 -5.16 6.42
CA GLY A 139 -4.30 -4.72 5.50
C GLY A 139 -2.97 -4.44 6.22
N ALA A 140 -2.98 -3.75 7.37
CA ALA A 140 -1.77 -3.45 8.12
C ALA A 140 -1.10 -4.69 8.72
N VAL A 141 -1.90 -5.63 9.24
CA VAL A 141 -1.43 -6.92 9.76
C VAL A 141 -0.91 -7.80 8.64
N GLY A 142 -1.67 -7.96 7.55
CA GLY A 142 -1.27 -8.77 6.40
C GLY A 142 0.06 -8.29 5.80
N VAL A 143 0.19 -6.99 5.54
CA VAL A 143 1.47 -6.42 5.06
C VAL A 143 2.62 -6.72 6.01
N SER A 144 2.37 -6.81 7.32
CA SER A 144 3.43 -7.14 8.28
C SER A 144 3.96 -8.58 8.18
N ASN A 145 3.21 -9.48 7.53
CA ASN A 145 3.66 -10.85 7.22
C ASN A 145 4.67 -10.88 6.08
N CYS A 146 4.64 -9.89 5.19
CA CYS A 146 5.51 -9.81 4.01
C CYS A 146 6.93 -9.39 4.41
N VAL A 147 7.92 -10.19 3.99
CA VAL A 147 9.33 -9.91 4.30
C VAL A 147 9.74 -8.61 3.59
N GLY A 148 10.36 -7.69 4.32
CA GLY A 148 10.77 -6.39 3.77
C GLY A 148 9.73 -5.28 3.92
N ALA A 149 8.52 -5.57 4.40
CA ALA A 149 7.49 -4.55 4.53
C ALA A 149 7.80 -3.53 5.63
N PRO A 150 7.33 -2.28 5.53
CA PRO A 150 7.28 -1.39 6.68
C PRO A 150 6.17 -1.80 7.64
N ARG A 151 6.35 -1.52 8.93
CA ARG A 151 5.24 -1.58 9.90
C ARG A 151 4.32 -0.39 9.68
N LEU A 152 3.13 -0.62 9.14
CA LEU A 152 2.13 0.42 8.87
C LEU A 152 1.59 1.05 10.16
N GLU A 153 1.12 2.29 10.05
CA GLU A 153 0.35 2.95 11.12
C GLU A 153 -1.06 2.37 11.14
N PHE A 154 -1.62 2.18 12.34
CA PHE A 154 -3.01 1.78 12.51
C PHE A 154 -3.68 2.66 13.56
N LEU A 155 -4.63 3.47 13.08
CA LEU A 155 -5.53 4.26 13.94
C LEU A 155 -6.87 3.54 14.06
N PHE A 156 -7.44 3.49 15.26
CA PHE A 156 -8.65 2.76 15.61
C PHE A 156 -9.78 3.72 16.01
N GLY A 157 -11.02 3.45 15.56
CA GLY A 157 -12.20 4.21 15.95
C GLY A 157 -13.05 4.73 14.78
N ARG A 158 -12.93 4.18 13.57
CA ARG A 158 -13.74 4.60 12.42
C ARG A 158 -15.23 4.38 12.69
N PRO A 159 -16.09 5.37 12.44
CA PRO A 159 -17.53 5.20 12.54
C PRO A 159 -18.05 4.28 11.43
N PRO A 160 -19.22 3.65 11.60
CA PRO A 160 -19.88 2.92 10.52
C PRO A 160 -20.18 3.84 9.32
N ALA A 161 -19.95 3.32 8.10
CA ALA A 161 -20.33 3.99 6.86
C ALA A 161 -21.83 4.36 6.84
N VAL A 162 -22.14 5.52 6.27
CA VAL A 162 -23.52 6.07 6.24
C VAL A 162 -24.20 5.97 4.88
N ALA A 163 -23.42 5.75 3.81
CA ALA A 163 -23.88 5.59 2.44
C ALA A 163 -22.83 4.85 1.60
N PRO A 164 -23.21 4.17 0.52
CA PRO A 164 -22.25 3.59 -0.41
C PRO A 164 -21.44 4.67 -1.12
N SER A 165 -20.19 4.34 -1.44
CA SER A 165 -19.34 5.16 -2.30
C SER A 165 -19.97 5.37 -3.69
N PRO A 166 -19.84 6.57 -4.30
CA PRO A 166 -20.14 6.74 -5.71
C PRO A 166 -19.25 5.86 -6.60
N ASP A 167 -19.81 5.35 -7.69
CA ASP A 167 -19.04 4.66 -8.73
C ASP A 167 -17.99 5.60 -9.38
N LYS A 168 -16.98 5.02 -10.02
CA LYS A 168 -15.92 5.70 -10.80
C LYS A 168 -14.96 6.57 -9.98
N LEU A 169 -14.82 6.26 -8.69
CA LEU A 169 -13.79 6.86 -7.83
C LEU A 169 -12.53 5.98 -7.70
N ILE A 170 -12.60 4.73 -8.14
CA ILE A 170 -11.47 3.80 -8.20
C ILE A 170 -10.84 3.88 -9.60
N PRO A 171 -9.52 4.13 -9.72
CA PRO A 171 -8.81 4.05 -10.99
C PRO A 171 -8.84 2.64 -11.61
N GLU A 172 -8.90 2.57 -12.93
CA GLU A 172 -8.90 1.33 -13.69
C GLU A 172 -7.54 1.11 -14.39
N PRO A 173 -7.12 -0.15 -14.66
CA PRO A 173 -5.79 -0.41 -15.23
C PRO A 173 -5.61 0.13 -16.65
N PHE A 174 -6.69 0.53 -17.32
CA PHE A 174 -6.69 1.14 -18.66
C PHE A 174 -6.87 2.66 -18.64
N ASP A 175 -7.02 3.28 -17.47
CA ASP A 175 -7.10 4.73 -17.36
C ASP A 175 -5.79 5.39 -17.81
N THR A 176 -5.89 6.61 -18.31
CA THR A 176 -4.70 7.37 -18.68
C THR A 176 -3.96 7.85 -17.43
N VAL A 177 -2.65 8.09 -17.54
CA VAL A 177 -1.88 8.71 -16.44
C VAL A 177 -2.51 10.04 -15.99
N ASP A 178 -3.08 10.81 -16.91
CA ASP A 178 -3.79 12.06 -16.57
C ASP A 178 -5.00 11.79 -15.67
N ASP A 179 -5.84 10.83 -16.05
CA ASP A 179 -7.05 10.48 -15.28
C ASP A 179 -6.69 9.94 -13.90
N ILE A 180 -5.69 9.05 -13.81
CA ILE A 180 -5.19 8.49 -12.55
C ILE A 180 -4.67 9.62 -11.66
N LEU A 181 -3.76 10.47 -12.15
CA LEU A 181 -3.17 11.54 -11.34
C LEU A 181 -4.21 12.58 -10.92
N VAL A 182 -5.21 12.88 -11.76
CA VAL A 182 -6.34 13.77 -11.38
C VAL A 182 -7.21 13.13 -10.30
N ARG A 183 -7.52 11.84 -10.40
CA ARG A 183 -8.30 11.08 -9.41
C ARG A 183 -7.61 11.05 -8.05
N PHE A 184 -6.32 10.74 -8.03
CA PHE A 184 -5.51 10.76 -6.82
C PHE A 184 -5.35 12.17 -6.25
N ALA A 185 -5.17 13.19 -7.09
CA ALA A 185 -5.09 14.58 -6.64
C ALA A 185 -6.40 15.07 -5.98
N ASP A 186 -7.57 14.66 -6.49
CA ASP A 186 -8.86 14.94 -5.84
C ASP A 186 -8.92 14.31 -4.44
N ALA A 187 -8.44 13.07 -4.28
CA ALA A 187 -8.30 12.42 -2.98
C ALA A 187 -7.12 12.96 -2.13
N GLY A 188 -6.34 13.89 -2.67
CA GLY A 188 -5.29 14.62 -1.96
C GLY A 188 -3.87 14.09 -2.13
N PHE A 189 -3.58 13.19 -3.08
CA PHE A 189 -2.25 12.61 -3.29
C PHE A 189 -1.48 13.28 -4.44
N SER A 190 -0.19 13.45 -4.24
CA SER A 190 0.79 13.86 -5.24
C SER A 190 1.19 12.67 -6.15
N PRO A 191 1.72 12.92 -7.36
CA PRO A 191 2.23 11.86 -8.23
C PRO A 191 3.25 10.94 -7.54
N GLU A 192 4.12 11.48 -6.69
CA GLU A 192 5.09 10.70 -5.94
C GLU A 192 4.42 9.78 -4.92
N GLU A 193 3.35 10.24 -4.26
CA GLU A 193 2.56 9.40 -3.36
C GLU A 193 1.78 8.31 -4.11
N VAL A 194 1.34 8.56 -5.36
CA VAL A 194 0.72 7.53 -6.22
C VAL A 194 1.73 6.40 -6.49
N VAL A 195 2.94 6.74 -6.94
CA VAL A 195 4.01 5.76 -7.17
C VAL A 195 4.36 5.01 -5.87
N ALA A 196 4.40 5.73 -4.74
CA ALA A 196 4.65 5.10 -3.45
C ALA A 196 3.55 4.11 -3.06
N LEU A 197 2.27 4.40 -3.30
CA LEU A 197 1.15 3.49 -3.03
C LEU A 197 1.20 2.24 -3.93
N LEU A 198 1.62 2.38 -5.19
CA LEU A 198 1.82 1.25 -6.11
C LEU A 198 2.92 0.29 -5.68
N ALA A 199 3.70 0.61 -4.64
CA ALA A 199 4.52 -0.38 -3.98
C ALA A 199 3.71 -1.58 -3.45
N SER A 200 2.40 -1.45 -3.25
CA SER A 200 1.53 -2.59 -2.96
C SER A 200 1.60 -3.68 -4.04
N HIS A 201 1.90 -3.34 -5.30
CA HIS A 201 1.95 -4.30 -6.40
C HIS A 201 3.13 -5.27 -6.33
N THR A 202 4.12 -5.06 -5.44
CA THR A 202 5.19 -6.04 -5.18
C THR A 202 4.70 -7.25 -4.35
N VAL A 203 3.55 -7.12 -3.68
CA VAL A 203 2.89 -8.19 -2.92
C VAL A 203 1.46 -8.37 -3.42
N ALA A 204 1.33 -8.68 -4.70
CA ALA A 204 0.05 -8.75 -5.37
C ALA A 204 0.06 -9.65 -6.61
N ALA A 205 -1.15 -10.08 -6.98
CA ALA A 205 -1.47 -10.77 -8.22
C ALA A 205 -2.79 -10.28 -8.80
N SER A 206 -3.10 -10.75 -10.01
CA SER A 206 -4.36 -10.46 -10.71
C SER A 206 -5.10 -11.74 -11.07
N ASP A 207 -6.39 -11.77 -10.75
CA ASP A 207 -7.30 -12.85 -11.14
C ASP A 207 -8.18 -12.54 -12.36
N HIS A 208 -8.49 -11.27 -12.57
CA HIS A 208 -9.59 -10.87 -13.47
C HIS A 208 -9.17 -10.09 -14.71
N VAL A 209 -7.93 -9.60 -14.79
CA VAL A 209 -7.42 -8.96 -16.01
C VAL A 209 -7.33 -9.99 -17.13
N ASP A 210 -6.71 -11.15 -16.86
CA ASP A 210 -6.80 -12.35 -17.69
C ASP A 210 -7.39 -13.52 -16.88
N PRO A 211 -8.70 -13.80 -17.03
CA PRO A 211 -9.37 -14.88 -16.31
C PRO A 211 -8.87 -16.29 -16.65
N SER A 212 -8.00 -16.47 -17.65
CA SER A 212 -7.43 -17.78 -18.00
C SER A 212 -6.24 -18.18 -17.13
N ILE A 213 -5.67 -17.22 -16.38
CA ILE A 213 -4.47 -17.38 -15.56
C ILE A 213 -4.61 -16.62 -14.23
N PRO A 214 -5.60 -16.98 -13.37
CA PRO A 214 -5.74 -16.35 -12.07
C PRO A 214 -4.51 -16.56 -11.18
N GLY A 215 -4.30 -15.65 -10.23
CA GLY A 215 -3.13 -15.62 -9.36
C GLY A 215 -1.83 -15.20 -10.05
N THR A 216 -1.87 -14.59 -11.23
CA THR A 216 -0.63 -14.17 -11.92
C THR A 216 -0.06 -12.90 -11.28
N PRO A 217 1.17 -12.94 -10.71
CA PRO A 217 1.75 -11.81 -9.98
C PRO A 217 2.23 -10.67 -10.89
N PHE A 218 2.36 -9.48 -10.30
CA PHE A 218 2.92 -8.29 -10.99
C PHE A 218 4.45 -8.20 -10.94
N ASP A 219 5.09 -9.03 -10.12
CA ASP A 219 6.54 -9.20 -10.10
C ASP A 219 6.93 -10.66 -9.79
N SER A 220 8.23 -10.96 -9.82
CA SER A 220 8.77 -12.30 -9.62
C SER A 220 8.79 -12.78 -8.15
N THR A 221 8.41 -11.93 -7.20
CA THR A 221 8.56 -12.15 -5.75
C THR A 221 7.32 -11.72 -4.93
N PRO A 222 6.10 -12.21 -5.26
CA PRO A 222 4.85 -11.67 -4.71
C PRO A 222 4.64 -11.83 -3.20
N SER A 223 5.52 -12.54 -2.47
CA SER A 223 5.47 -12.64 -1.01
C SER A 223 6.53 -11.77 -0.30
N LYS A 224 7.29 -10.96 -1.06
CA LYS A 224 8.34 -10.08 -0.54
C LYS A 224 7.97 -8.64 -0.87
N PHE A 225 8.01 -7.78 0.14
CA PHE A 225 7.88 -6.35 -0.06
C PHE A 225 9.24 -5.76 -0.45
N ASP A 226 9.57 -5.83 -1.74
CA ASP A 226 10.84 -5.38 -2.29
C ASP A 226 10.67 -4.43 -3.49
N SER A 227 11.72 -4.23 -4.29
CA SER A 227 11.66 -3.33 -5.45
C SER A 227 11.63 -4.05 -6.80
N GLN A 228 11.37 -5.36 -6.85
CA GLN A 228 11.33 -6.13 -8.09
C GLN A 228 10.21 -5.63 -9.01
N PHE A 229 9.02 -5.34 -8.48
CA PHE A 229 7.96 -4.65 -9.23
C PHE A 229 8.47 -3.42 -9.99
N PHE A 230 9.23 -2.53 -9.32
CA PHE A 230 9.76 -1.31 -9.96
C PHE A 230 10.86 -1.61 -10.99
N VAL A 231 11.63 -2.69 -10.81
CA VAL A 231 12.64 -3.16 -11.77
C VAL A 231 11.97 -3.75 -13.01
N GLU A 232 11.07 -4.70 -12.80
CA GLU A 232 10.49 -5.57 -13.81
C GLU A 232 9.52 -4.81 -14.71
N THR A 233 8.73 -3.89 -14.15
CA THR A 233 7.89 -2.96 -14.95
C THR A 233 8.69 -2.04 -15.89
N GLN A 234 9.97 -1.75 -15.57
CA GLN A 234 10.86 -0.96 -16.44
C GLN A 234 11.46 -1.79 -17.58
N LEU A 235 11.37 -3.12 -17.53
CA LEU A 235 11.86 -4.00 -18.59
C LEU A 235 10.93 -3.96 -19.81
N ARG A 236 11.49 -4.15 -21.00
CA ARG A 236 10.73 -4.26 -22.25
C ARG A 236 9.74 -5.43 -22.15
N GLY A 237 8.45 -5.15 -22.39
CA GLY A 237 7.45 -6.18 -22.56
C GLY A 237 7.73 -7.01 -23.81
N THR A 238 7.59 -8.33 -23.72
CA THR A 238 7.84 -9.25 -24.85
C THR A 238 6.80 -10.35 -25.00
N ILE A 239 5.92 -10.54 -24.01
CA ILE A 239 4.97 -11.65 -23.99
C ILE A 239 3.73 -11.29 -23.16
N PHE A 240 2.57 -11.83 -23.54
CA PHE A 240 1.42 -11.95 -22.63
C PHE A 240 1.49 -13.32 -21.93
N PRO A 241 1.46 -13.41 -20.59
CA PRO A 241 1.60 -14.68 -19.88
C PRO A 241 0.46 -15.67 -20.18
N GLY A 242 -0.72 -15.16 -20.55
CA GLY A 242 -1.90 -15.93 -20.92
C GLY A 242 -2.38 -15.59 -22.34
N THR A 243 -3.59 -15.07 -22.43
CA THR A 243 -4.23 -14.61 -23.67
C THR A 243 -3.91 -13.14 -23.93
N GLY A 244 -3.67 -12.77 -25.19
CA GLY A 244 -3.48 -11.36 -25.55
C GLY A 244 -4.80 -10.65 -25.84
N GLY A 245 -4.85 -9.34 -25.61
CA GLY A 245 -5.99 -8.49 -25.97
C GLY A 245 -6.98 -8.21 -24.84
N ASN A 246 -6.62 -8.53 -23.59
CA ASN A 246 -7.39 -8.13 -22.41
C ASN A 246 -7.27 -6.63 -22.15
N GLN A 247 -8.36 -5.99 -21.72
CA GLN A 247 -8.38 -4.55 -21.49
C GLN A 247 -7.56 -4.20 -20.24
N GLY A 248 -6.63 -3.25 -20.38
CA GLY A 248 -5.76 -2.86 -19.26
C GLY A 248 -4.54 -3.76 -19.06
N GLU A 249 -4.31 -4.75 -19.94
CA GLU A 249 -3.10 -5.58 -19.95
C GLU A 249 -2.14 -5.14 -21.07
N VAL A 250 -0.84 -5.20 -20.81
CA VAL A 250 0.21 -5.06 -21.83
C VAL A 250 1.24 -6.19 -21.69
N GLU A 251 2.11 -6.34 -22.69
CA GLU A 251 3.18 -7.34 -22.63
C GLU A 251 4.07 -7.16 -21.39
N SER A 252 4.29 -8.28 -20.71
CA SER A 252 5.16 -8.51 -19.57
C SER A 252 6.58 -8.91 -20.03
N PRO A 253 7.64 -8.73 -19.21
CA PRO A 253 8.99 -9.12 -19.55
C PRO A 253 9.30 -10.58 -19.21
N LEU A 254 8.46 -11.24 -18.39
CA LEU A 254 8.67 -12.59 -17.89
C LEU A 254 7.48 -13.52 -18.16
N HIS A 255 7.78 -14.81 -18.30
CA HIS A 255 6.74 -15.83 -18.26
C HIS A 255 6.15 -15.92 -16.85
N GLY A 256 4.82 -15.97 -16.74
CA GLY A 256 4.13 -16.06 -15.45
C GLY A 256 4.06 -14.75 -14.67
N GLU A 257 4.47 -13.62 -15.25
CA GLU A 257 4.24 -12.27 -14.72
C GLU A 257 3.21 -11.58 -15.63
N ILE A 258 2.25 -10.86 -15.06
CA ILE A 258 1.28 -10.04 -15.79
C ILE A 258 1.61 -8.56 -15.57
N ARG A 259 1.34 -7.72 -16.59
CA ARG A 259 1.62 -6.28 -16.50
C ARG A 259 0.39 -5.45 -16.83
N LEU A 260 0.02 -4.58 -15.89
CA LEU A 260 -1.04 -3.61 -16.10
C LEU A 260 -0.57 -2.46 -17.02
N GLN A 261 -1.47 -1.97 -17.87
CA GLN A 261 -1.22 -0.82 -18.74
C GLN A 261 -0.94 0.46 -17.91
N SER A 262 -1.67 0.67 -16.82
CA SER A 262 -1.45 1.78 -15.88
C SER A 262 -0.03 1.78 -15.32
N ASP A 263 0.45 0.64 -14.82
CA ASP A 263 1.80 0.52 -14.26
C ASP A 263 2.87 0.74 -15.32
N HIS A 264 2.69 0.14 -16.51
CA HIS A 264 3.60 0.34 -17.65
C HIS A 264 3.76 1.83 -18.01
N THR A 265 2.65 2.56 -18.05
CA THR A 265 2.62 3.97 -18.44
C THR A 265 3.09 4.89 -17.32
N LEU A 266 2.74 4.62 -16.05
CA LEU A 266 3.24 5.37 -14.89
C LEU A 266 4.76 5.19 -14.71
N ALA A 267 5.32 4.02 -14.99
CA ALA A 267 6.77 3.78 -14.98
C ALA A 267 7.53 4.60 -16.05
N ARG A 268 6.82 5.14 -17.05
CA ARG A 268 7.41 5.82 -18.22
C ARG A 268 6.99 7.28 -18.39
N ASP A 269 5.97 7.74 -17.66
CA ASP A 269 5.53 9.13 -17.71
C ASP A 269 6.52 10.08 -17.02
N SER A 270 6.83 11.22 -17.66
CA SER A 270 7.77 12.22 -17.15
C SER A 270 7.48 12.75 -15.74
N ARG A 271 6.23 12.67 -15.27
CA ARG A 271 5.79 13.12 -13.95
C ARG A 271 6.06 12.09 -12.84
N THR A 272 6.22 10.82 -13.19
CA THR A 272 6.29 9.70 -12.23
C THR A 272 7.52 8.83 -12.41
N ALA A 273 8.10 8.73 -13.61
CA ALA A 273 9.18 7.82 -13.95
C ALA A 273 10.45 7.97 -13.07
N CYS A 274 10.79 9.20 -12.67
CA CYS A 274 11.94 9.40 -11.79
C CYS A 274 11.66 8.95 -10.35
N GLU A 275 10.44 9.11 -9.85
CA GLU A 275 10.08 8.56 -8.54
C GLU A 275 9.97 7.03 -8.61
N TRP A 276 9.43 6.48 -9.71
CA TRP A 276 9.39 5.05 -9.99
C TRP A 276 10.79 4.42 -9.89
N GLN A 277 11.74 4.96 -10.65
CA GLN A 277 13.12 4.50 -10.65
C GLN A 277 13.82 4.71 -9.29
N SER A 278 13.36 5.67 -8.47
CA SER A 278 14.01 6.00 -7.21
C SER A 278 13.88 4.92 -6.13
N PHE A 279 12.90 4.02 -6.29
CA PHE A 279 12.69 2.87 -5.39
C PHE A 279 13.58 1.68 -5.72
N VAL A 280 14.08 1.60 -6.96
CA VAL A 280 14.96 0.51 -7.41
C VAL A 280 16.19 0.44 -6.52
N ASN A 281 16.35 -0.70 -5.83
CA ASN A 281 17.47 -0.98 -4.93
C ASN A 281 17.61 0.04 -3.77
N ASN A 282 16.49 0.66 -3.34
CA ASN A 282 16.44 1.63 -2.26
C ASN A 282 15.33 1.30 -1.25
N GLN A 283 15.50 0.16 -0.57
CA GLN A 283 14.49 -0.40 0.35
C GLN A 283 14.01 0.60 1.40
N ALA A 284 14.93 1.38 1.98
CA ALA A 284 14.58 2.35 3.01
C ALA A 284 13.67 3.46 2.46
N LYS A 285 13.91 3.95 1.23
CA LYS A 285 13.03 4.94 0.62
C LYS A 285 11.65 4.34 0.33
N LEU A 286 11.63 3.14 -0.26
CA LEU A 286 10.40 2.41 -0.58
C LEU A 286 9.52 2.22 0.66
N GLN A 287 10.08 1.65 1.72
CA GLN A 287 9.39 1.42 3.00
C GLN A 287 8.86 2.72 3.60
N ASN A 288 9.67 3.78 3.62
CA ASN A 288 9.27 5.05 4.23
C ASN A 288 8.16 5.76 3.43
N ALA A 289 8.28 5.77 2.10
CA ALA A 289 7.29 6.40 1.23
C ALA A 289 5.96 5.65 1.27
N PHE A 290 5.98 4.32 1.12
CA PHE A 290 4.76 3.50 1.21
C PHE A 290 4.08 3.65 2.56
N LYS A 291 4.84 3.58 3.67
CA LYS A 291 4.29 3.78 5.02
C LYS A 291 3.61 5.13 5.17
N ALA A 292 4.23 6.21 4.70
CA ALA A 292 3.66 7.55 4.80
C ALA A 292 2.39 7.70 3.95
N SER A 293 2.39 7.18 2.72
CA SER A 293 1.22 7.23 1.85
C SER A 293 0.07 6.37 2.36
N MET A 294 0.35 5.17 2.90
CA MET A 294 -0.66 4.30 3.51
C MET A 294 -1.27 4.92 4.77
N ALA A 295 -0.47 5.59 5.62
CA ALA A 295 -0.99 6.31 6.79
C ALA A 295 -2.01 7.40 6.37
N LYS A 296 -1.76 8.09 5.26
CA LYS A 296 -2.67 9.07 4.69
C LYS A 296 -3.92 8.43 4.05
N LEU A 297 -3.75 7.35 3.28
CA LEU A 297 -4.84 6.59 2.67
C LEU A 297 -5.82 6.07 3.72
N ALA A 298 -5.30 5.46 4.80
CA ALA A 298 -6.09 4.83 5.84
C ALA A 298 -6.99 5.80 6.63
N VAL A 299 -6.81 7.12 6.48
CA VAL A 299 -7.58 8.15 7.20
C VAL A 299 -8.36 9.08 6.26
N LEU A 300 -8.49 8.74 4.98
CA LEU A 300 -9.36 9.49 4.07
C LEU A 300 -10.79 9.53 4.62
N GLY A 301 -11.39 10.73 4.63
CA GLY A 301 -12.72 10.97 5.19
C GLY A 301 -12.81 10.94 6.73
N GLN A 302 -11.71 10.66 7.43
CA GLN A 302 -11.68 10.56 8.90
C GLN A 302 -11.14 11.84 9.56
N ASN A 303 -11.56 12.08 10.80
CA ASN A 303 -10.91 13.05 11.68
C ASN A 303 -9.92 12.31 12.60
N VAL A 304 -8.62 12.51 12.37
CA VAL A 304 -7.54 11.82 13.11
C VAL A 304 -7.59 12.11 14.61
N ASP A 305 -8.08 13.28 15.03
CA ASP A 305 -8.19 13.64 16.45
C ASP A 305 -9.23 12.79 17.21
N ASP A 306 -10.15 12.15 16.49
CA ASP A 306 -11.17 11.26 17.05
C ASP A 306 -10.72 9.78 17.07
N LEU A 307 -9.56 9.47 16.49
CA LEU A 307 -9.01 8.12 16.40
C LEU A 307 -7.94 7.86 17.46
N VAL A 308 -7.68 6.58 17.73
CA VAL A 308 -6.66 6.12 18.69
C VAL A 308 -5.52 5.43 17.94
N ASP A 309 -4.29 5.89 18.15
CA ASP A 309 -3.11 5.19 17.64
C ASP A 309 -2.91 3.85 18.36
N CYS A 310 -3.11 2.77 17.61
CA CYS A 310 -2.94 1.37 18.00
C CYS A 310 -1.87 0.67 17.15
N SER A 311 -0.95 1.43 16.57
CA SER A 311 0.14 0.91 15.72
C SER A 311 1.07 -0.04 16.48
N ASP A 312 1.06 -0.02 17.81
CA ASP A 312 1.83 -0.93 18.65
C ASP A 312 1.27 -2.36 18.71
N VAL A 313 0.06 -2.60 18.19
CA VAL A 313 -0.54 -3.93 18.00
C VAL A 313 -0.03 -4.62 16.73
N ILE A 314 0.21 -3.88 15.66
CA ILE A 314 0.61 -4.46 14.35
C ILE A 314 1.94 -5.23 14.50
N PRO A 315 2.13 -6.45 14.00
CA PRO A 315 3.41 -7.16 14.15
C PRO A 315 4.61 -6.37 13.55
N ILE A 316 5.82 -6.66 14.05
CA ILE A 316 7.05 -6.11 13.46
C ILE A 316 7.43 -6.97 12.25
N PRO A 317 7.48 -6.41 11.03
CA PRO A 317 7.81 -7.19 9.83
C PRO A 317 9.25 -7.72 9.88
N LYS A 318 9.48 -8.85 9.21
CA LYS A 318 10.82 -9.41 9.01
C LYS A 318 11.60 -8.49 8.05
N PRO A 319 12.88 -8.15 8.33
CA PRO A 319 13.67 -7.33 7.43
C PRO A 319 14.05 -8.09 6.16
N LEU A 320 14.19 -7.37 5.05
CA LEU A 320 14.78 -7.86 3.81
C LEU A 320 16.26 -7.45 3.76
N ASN A 321 17.14 -8.42 3.47
CA ASN A 321 18.59 -8.20 3.36
C ASN A 321 19.09 -8.62 1.97
N GLU A 322 18.31 -8.32 0.94
CA GLU A 322 18.59 -8.65 -0.46
C GLU A 322 18.61 -7.35 -1.27
N ALA A 323 19.46 -7.31 -2.31
CA ALA A 323 19.50 -6.21 -3.26
C ALA A 323 18.59 -6.55 -4.44
N ALA A 324 18.04 -5.54 -5.10
CA ALA A 324 17.29 -5.76 -6.34
C ALA A 324 18.19 -6.33 -7.43
N THR A 325 17.64 -7.24 -8.23
CA THR A 325 18.36 -7.90 -9.33
C THR A 325 17.55 -7.88 -10.61
N PHE A 326 18.23 -7.99 -11.75
CA PHE A 326 17.56 -8.36 -12.98
C PHE A 326 17.23 -9.87 -12.93
N PRO A 327 16.01 -10.26 -13.34
CA PRO A 327 15.68 -11.66 -13.53
C PRO A 327 16.68 -12.37 -14.45
N ALA A 328 16.86 -13.68 -14.25
CA ALA A 328 17.80 -14.47 -15.04
C ALA A 328 17.55 -14.30 -16.55
N GLY A 329 18.63 -14.08 -17.31
CA GLY A 329 18.56 -13.85 -18.75
C GLY A 329 18.25 -12.42 -19.19
N LEU A 330 17.86 -11.54 -18.26
CA LEU A 330 17.64 -10.11 -18.52
C LEU A 330 18.79 -9.28 -17.95
N THR A 331 19.01 -8.14 -18.59
CA THR A 331 20.14 -7.25 -18.32
C THR A 331 19.72 -5.79 -18.40
N HIS A 332 20.65 -4.89 -18.12
CA HIS A 332 20.43 -3.46 -18.30
C HIS A 332 20.02 -3.07 -19.74
N ASN A 333 20.36 -3.88 -20.76
CA ASN A 333 19.96 -3.60 -22.15
C ASN A 333 18.45 -3.77 -22.39
N ASP A 334 17.77 -4.49 -21.50
CA ASP A 334 16.35 -4.79 -21.60
C ASP A 334 15.49 -3.71 -20.90
N VAL A 335 16.13 -2.77 -20.19
CA VAL A 335 15.48 -1.66 -19.50
C VAL A 335 15.08 -0.56 -20.48
N GLU A 336 13.80 -0.17 -20.46
CA GLU A 336 13.29 1.00 -21.16
C GLU A 336 13.37 2.24 -20.25
N GLN A 337 14.56 2.83 -20.15
CA GLN A 337 14.82 3.95 -19.24
C GLN A 337 13.91 5.16 -19.52
N ALA A 338 13.28 5.69 -18.49
CA ALA A 338 12.35 6.82 -18.61
C ALA A 338 12.67 8.02 -17.70
N CYS A 339 13.47 7.85 -16.65
CA CYS A 339 13.89 8.98 -15.82
C CYS A 339 14.95 9.83 -16.56
N ALA A 340 14.58 11.06 -16.93
CA ALA A 340 15.46 11.95 -17.70
C ALA A 340 16.66 12.49 -16.90
N THR A 341 16.60 12.48 -15.56
CA THR A 341 17.60 13.13 -14.70
C THR A 341 18.67 12.18 -14.17
N THR A 342 18.39 10.87 -14.14
CA THR A 342 19.25 9.87 -13.51
C THR A 342 19.19 8.58 -14.33
N PRO A 343 20.34 8.00 -14.73
CA PRO A 343 20.35 6.72 -15.43
C PRO A 343 19.83 5.60 -14.52
N PHE A 344 19.23 4.57 -15.11
CA PHE A 344 18.76 3.42 -14.37
C PHE A 344 19.93 2.71 -13.65
N PRO A 345 19.76 2.24 -12.40
CA PRO A 345 20.85 1.62 -11.64
C PRO A 345 21.43 0.40 -12.36
N THR A 346 22.72 0.13 -12.17
CA THR A 346 23.31 -1.15 -12.56
C THR A 346 23.01 -2.17 -11.48
N LEU A 347 22.25 -3.21 -11.82
CA LEU A 347 21.92 -4.32 -10.94
C LEU A 347 22.68 -5.59 -11.36
N ALA A 348 22.83 -6.53 -10.43
CA ALA A 348 23.25 -7.88 -10.79
C ALA A 348 22.12 -8.60 -11.53
N THR A 349 22.47 -9.57 -12.37
CA THR A 349 21.50 -10.50 -12.99
C THR A 349 21.53 -11.81 -12.22
N ASP A 350 20.35 -12.36 -11.93
CA ASP A 350 20.24 -13.66 -11.28
C ASP A 350 20.93 -14.77 -12.10
N PRO A 351 21.67 -15.67 -11.46
CA PRO A 351 22.35 -16.74 -12.15
C PRO A 351 21.36 -17.82 -12.61
N GLY A 352 21.72 -18.53 -13.68
CA GLY A 352 20.97 -19.70 -14.13
C GLY A 352 20.04 -19.42 -15.32
N PRO A 353 19.18 -20.38 -15.67
CA PRO A 353 18.24 -20.24 -16.77
C PRO A 353 17.07 -19.33 -16.40
N VAL A 354 16.45 -18.71 -17.41
CA VAL A 354 15.15 -18.04 -17.28
C VAL A 354 14.12 -19.05 -16.74
N THR A 355 13.37 -18.67 -15.71
CA THR A 355 12.27 -19.46 -15.14
C THR A 355 10.94 -18.71 -15.30
N SER A 356 9.83 -19.45 -15.32
CA SER A 356 8.51 -18.85 -15.18
C SER A 356 8.27 -18.48 -13.73
N VAL A 357 7.68 -17.31 -13.48
CA VAL A 357 7.14 -16.94 -12.18
C VAL A 357 5.94 -17.86 -11.89
N ALA A 358 5.82 -18.32 -10.65
CA ALA A 358 4.71 -19.16 -10.22
C ALA A 358 3.50 -18.28 -9.87
N PRO A 359 2.27 -18.73 -10.15
CA PRO A 359 1.08 -18.04 -9.65
C PRO A 359 1.05 -18.06 -8.13
N VAL A 360 0.49 -17.01 -7.54
CA VAL A 360 0.11 -17.00 -6.12
C VAL A 360 -0.94 -18.10 -5.92
N PRO A 361 -0.74 -19.02 -4.96
CA PRO A 361 -1.74 -20.03 -4.66
C PRO A 361 -3.05 -19.35 -4.18
N PRO A 362 -4.21 -19.75 -4.70
CA PRO A 362 -5.48 -19.33 -4.11
C PRO A 362 -5.60 -19.95 -2.72
N SER A 363 -6.48 -19.36 -1.91
CA SER A 363 -6.80 -19.82 -0.58
C SER A 363 -7.81 -20.96 -0.48
#